data_AF-A0A060WLU2-F1
#
_entry.id   AF-A0A060WLU2-F1
#
_cell.length_a   1.000
_cell.length_b   1.000
_cell.length_c   1.000
_cell.angle_alpha   90.00
_cell.angle_beta   90.00
_cell.angle_gamma   90.00
#
_symmetry.space_group_name_H-M   'P 1'
#
loop_
_entity.id
_entity.type
_entity.pdbx_description
1 polymer ?
#
loop_
_entity_poly.entity_id
_entity_poly.type
_entity_poly.pdbx_seq_one_letter_code
_entity_poly.pdbx_strand_id
1 'polypeptide(L)'
;MHLYQTRNTVWVDAAAQIFFSLGPGFGVLLALSSYNPFTNNCYRDAIVTSLVNCLTSFMSGFVIFTVLGYMAEKRNVNVEDVARDKGPSLLFITYPEAIANMTGSTFFAIIFFVMMITLGLDSTFGGLEAIITAVMDEYPGYLANRRELFVLGLVVVCFLGSLSTLTNGGAYVVKLLEEFGVGSSIIAVGFLEAIAVSWFYGITRFSNDIKSMLGYSPGLFWKVCWVAISPAFLAYIIVSSLLKPPPLQLFDYKYPDWSITVGYVIGASSFMWIPIYMVYKLVWTPGSLKQRLAVCLRPERTIMPEIHTDSLNMSPVP
;
A
#
# COMPACT_ATOMS: atom_id res chain seq x y z
N MET A 1 -14.76 -18.72 26.01
CA MET A 1 -13.50 -18.85 25.23
C MET A 1 -13.72 -18.56 23.74
N HIS A 2 -14.75 -19.12 23.09
CA HIS A 2 -15.11 -18.81 21.69
C HIS A 2 -15.40 -17.31 21.41
N LEU A 3 -16.09 -16.60 22.32
CA LEU A 3 -16.37 -15.16 22.19
C LEU A 3 -15.13 -14.24 22.30
N TYR A 4 -14.07 -14.68 22.99
CA TYR A 4 -12.81 -13.93 23.07
C TYR A 4 -11.96 -14.15 21.81
N GLN A 5 -12.06 -15.33 21.20
CA GLN A 5 -11.37 -15.66 19.95
C GLN A 5 -11.94 -14.88 18.76
N THR A 6 -13.25 -14.61 18.72
CA THR A 6 -13.90 -13.78 17.70
C THR A 6 -13.63 -12.28 17.86
N ARG A 7 -13.37 -11.78 19.08
CA ARG A 7 -13.16 -10.34 19.30
C ARG A 7 -11.77 -9.88 18.88
N ASN A 8 -10.74 -10.69 19.13
CA ASN A 8 -9.37 -10.36 18.72
C ASN A 8 -9.20 -10.41 17.19
N THR A 9 -9.93 -11.29 16.49
CA THR A 9 -9.87 -11.36 15.02
C THR A 9 -10.45 -10.11 14.37
N VAL A 10 -11.55 -9.56 14.89
CA VAL A 10 -12.16 -8.33 14.33
C VAL A 10 -11.19 -7.14 14.35
N TRP A 11 -10.39 -6.99 15.40
CA TRP A 11 -9.40 -5.91 15.47
C TRP A 11 -8.21 -6.14 14.52
N VAL A 12 -7.79 -7.39 14.31
CA VAL A 12 -6.77 -7.73 13.32
C VAL A 12 -7.27 -7.46 11.92
N ASP A 13 -8.51 -7.85 11.61
CA ASP A 13 -9.13 -7.62 10.31
C ASP A 13 -9.30 -6.12 10.04
N ALA A 14 -9.77 -5.35 11.03
CA ALA A 14 -9.89 -3.89 10.92
C ALA A 14 -8.52 -3.23 10.72
N ALA A 15 -7.49 -3.71 11.43
CA ALA A 15 -6.14 -3.21 11.34
C ALA A 15 -5.49 -3.49 9.97
N ALA A 16 -5.63 -4.71 9.46
CA ALA A 16 -5.19 -5.07 8.13
C ALA A 16 -5.95 -4.28 7.05
N GLN A 17 -7.28 -4.18 7.19
CA GLN A 17 -8.14 -3.45 6.25
C GLN A 17 -7.68 -1.99 6.08
N ILE A 18 -7.46 -1.26 7.19
CA ILE A 18 -7.05 0.15 7.09
C ILE A 18 -5.62 0.30 6.54
N PHE A 19 -4.73 -0.63 6.87
CA PHE A 19 -3.36 -0.63 6.35
C PHE A 19 -3.34 -0.84 4.83
N PHE A 20 -3.98 -1.89 4.33
CA PHE A 20 -4.03 -2.16 2.89
C PHE A 20 -4.88 -1.15 2.12
N SER A 21 -5.90 -0.57 2.76
CA SER A 21 -6.73 0.47 2.12
C SER A 21 -6.00 1.79 1.93
N LEU A 22 -5.16 2.22 2.88
CA LEU A 22 -4.37 3.46 2.74
C LEU A 22 -3.04 3.26 2.01
N GLY A 23 -2.50 2.03 2.02
CA GLY A 23 -1.27 1.68 1.31
C GLY A 23 0.03 2.38 1.77
N PRO A 24 0.27 2.66 3.07
CA PRO A 24 1.59 3.14 3.49
C PRO A 24 2.66 2.04 3.32
N GLY A 25 3.89 2.43 3.02
CA GLY A 25 5.03 1.51 2.84
C GLY A 25 5.21 0.94 1.44
N PHE A 26 4.27 1.16 0.52
CA PHE A 26 4.40 0.75 -0.89
C PHE A 26 5.33 1.66 -1.71
N GLY A 27 5.82 2.76 -1.15
CA GLY A 27 6.61 3.77 -1.87
C GLY A 27 5.80 4.67 -2.80
N VAL A 28 4.53 4.34 -3.10
CA VAL A 28 3.64 5.15 -3.94
C VAL A 28 3.44 6.55 -3.37
N LEU A 29 3.07 6.65 -2.10
CA LEU A 29 2.87 7.96 -1.45
C LEU A 29 4.18 8.75 -1.39
N LEU A 30 5.32 8.08 -1.23
CA LEU A 30 6.64 8.71 -1.25
C LEU A 30 6.93 9.30 -2.63
N ALA A 31 6.76 8.54 -3.70
CA ALA A 31 6.96 8.98 -5.08
C ALA A 31 5.99 10.10 -5.49
N LEU A 32 4.69 9.99 -5.17
CA LEU A 32 3.75 11.07 -5.46
C LEU A 32 4.06 12.34 -4.67
N SER A 33 4.51 12.20 -3.42
CA SER A 33 4.88 13.35 -2.59
C SER A 33 6.19 14.01 -3.00
N SER A 34 7.11 13.30 -3.67
CA SER A 34 8.40 13.86 -4.10
C SER A 34 8.25 14.89 -5.22
N TYR A 35 7.13 14.86 -5.96
CA TYR A 35 6.77 15.86 -6.96
C TYR A 35 6.12 17.12 -6.39
N ASN A 36 5.77 17.15 -5.10
CA ASN A 36 5.15 18.31 -4.49
C ASN A 36 6.16 19.42 -4.19
N PRO A 37 5.73 20.70 -4.22
CA PRO A 37 6.54 21.80 -3.70
C PRO A 37 6.94 21.57 -2.23
N PHE A 38 8.15 21.96 -1.86
CA PHE A 38 8.70 21.74 -0.52
C PHE A 38 7.82 22.30 0.62
N THR A 39 7.17 23.44 0.38
CA THR A 39 6.29 24.13 1.35
C THR A 39 4.82 23.74 1.23
N ASN A 40 4.48 22.75 0.41
CA ASN A 40 3.11 22.27 0.28
C ASN A 40 2.59 21.69 1.61
N ASN A 41 1.32 21.91 1.92
CA ASN A 41 0.72 21.48 3.18
C ASN A 41 0.33 19.99 3.15
N CYS A 42 1.35 19.12 3.19
CA CYS A 42 1.17 17.68 3.17
C CYS A 42 0.38 17.14 4.37
N TYR A 43 0.35 17.87 5.49
CA TYR A 43 -0.45 17.50 6.67
C TYR A 43 -1.95 17.52 6.37
N ARG A 44 -2.43 18.59 5.72
CA ARG A 44 -3.83 18.70 5.30
C ARG A 44 -4.15 17.63 4.27
N ASP A 45 -3.27 17.44 3.29
CA ASP A 45 -3.47 16.48 2.21
C ASP A 45 -3.59 15.05 2.77
N ALA A 46 -2.73 14.67 3.72
CA ALA A 46 -2.80 13.36 4.37
C ALA A 46 -4.12 13.13 5.12
N ILE A 47 -4.63 14.14 5.85
CA ILE A 47 -5.90 14.03 6.58
C ILE A 47 -7.07 13.92 5.59
N VAL A 48 -7.12 14.78 4.57
CA VAL A 48 -8.22 14.80 3.60
C VAL A 48 -8.25 13.50 2.82
N THR A 49 -7.11 13.04 2.30
CA THR A 49 -7.01 11.77 1.56
C THR A 49 -7.45 10.59 2.42
N SER A 50 -7.00 10.52 3.67
CA SER A 50 -7.41 9.45 4.59
C SER A 50 -8.91 9.46 4.87
N LEU A 51 -9.49 10.65 5.08
CA LEU A 51 -10.91 10.81 5.34
C LEU A 51 -11.75 10.44 4.11
N VAL A 52 -11.37 10.91 2.92
CA VAL A 52 -12.05 10.58 1.66
C VAL A 52 -11.99 9.08 1.41
N ASN A 53 -10.85 8.42 1.61
CA ASN A 53 -10.73 6.96 1.48
C ASN A 53 -11.73 6.21 2.39
N CYS A 54 -11.81 6.60 3.66
CA CYS A 54 -12.74 5.99 4.62
C CYS A 54 -14.20 6.28 4.27
N LEU A 55 -14.53 7.51 3.86
CA LEU A 55 -15.89 7.89 3.47
C LEU A 55 -16.34 7.18 2.19
N THR A 56 -15.45 7.06 1.19
CA THR A 56 -15.73 6.29 -0.02
C THR A 56 -16.03 4.83 0.33
N SER A 57 -15.20 4.20 1.18
CA SER A 57 -15.44 2.83 1.64
C SER A 57 -16.78 2.68 2.37
N PHE A 58 -17.15 3.66 3.20
CA PHE A 58 -18.43 3.69 3.89
C PHE A 58 -19.62 3.83 2.93
N MET A 59 -19.53 4.74 1.96
CA MET A 59 -20.55 4.93 0.92
C MET A 59 -20.69 3.71 0.01
N SER A 60 -19.57 3.11 -0.40
CA SER A 60 -19.54 1.87 -1.16
C SER A 60 -20.23 0.75 -0.38
N GLY A 61 -20.07 0.69 0.94
CA GLY A 61 -20.82 -0.23 1.80
C GLY A 61 -22.34 -0.13 1.60
N PHE A 62 -22.92 1.08 1.64
CA PHE A 62 -24.36 1.24 1.36
C PHE A 62 -24.75 0.77 -0.03
N VAL A 63 -23.96 1.12 -1.05
CA VAL A 63 -24.22 0.69 -2.43
C VAL A 63 -24.24 -0.84 -2.52
N ILE A 64 -23.19 -1.50 -2.00
CA ILE A 64 -23.06 -2.97 -1.93
C ILE A 64 -24.26 -3.62 -1.22
N PHE A 65 -24.50 -3.24 0.03
CA PHE A 65 -25.52 -3.89 0.84
C PHE A 65 -26.96 -3.60 0.40
N THR A 66 -27.22 -2.46 -0.25
CA THR A 66 -28.56 -2.16 -0.81
C THR A 66 -28.89 -3.09 -1.98
N VAL A 67 -27.94 -3.32 -2.90
CA VAL A 67 -28.14 -4.23 -4.04
C VAL A 67 -28.22 -5.69 -3.58
N LEU A 68 -27.42 -6.08 -2.59
CA LEU A 68 -27.52 -7.41 -1.99
C LEU A 68 -28.86 -7.62 -1.28
N GLY A 69 -29.35 -6.61 -0.54
CA GLY A 69 -30.68 -6.63 0.08
C GLY A 69 -31.79 -6.80 -0.96
N TYR A 70 -31.74 -6.06 -2.07
CA TYR A 70 -32.66 -6.24 -3.19
C TYR A 70 -32.63 -7.65 -3.76
N MET A 71 -31.44 -8.23 -3.95
CA MET A 71 -31.32 -9.61 -4.45
C MET A 71 -31.86 -10.64 -3.45
N ALA A 72 -31.58 -10.46 -2.16
CA ALA A 72 -32.08 -11.31 -1.09
C ALA A 72 -33.61 -11.33 -1.06
N GLU A 73 -34.23 -10.15 -1.16
CA GLU A 73 -35.69 -9.99 -1.26
C GLU A 73 -36.24 -10.69 -2.51
N LYS A 74 -35.62 -10.49 -3.67
CA LYS A 74 -36.08 -11.08 -4.94
C LYS A 74 -36.00 -12.62 -4.94
N ARG A 75 -34.99 -13.19 -4.28
CA ARG A 75 -34.78 -14.63 -4.18
C ARG A 75 -35.48 -15.27 -2.97
N ASN A 76 -36.06 -14.47 -2.08
CA ASN A 76 -36.63 -14.91 -0.82
C ASN A 76 -35.63 -15.74 0.03
N VAL A 77 -34.39 -15.24 0.12
CA VAL A 77 -33.28 -15.83 0.90
C VAL A 77 -32.70 -14.79 1.85
N ASN A 78 -31.89 -15.20 2.82
CA ASN A 78 -31.22 -14.26 3.71
C ASN A 78 -30.09 -13.51 2.98
N VAL A 79 -29.79 -12.29 3.42
CA VAL A 79 -28.67 -11.50 2.88
C VAL A 79 -27.33 -12.24 3.03
N GLU A 80 -27.19 -13.04 4.07
CA GLU A 80 -26.02 -13.88 4.31
C GLU A 80 -25.78 -14.87 3.17
N ASP A 81 -26.85 -15.37 2.54
CA ASP A 81 -26.76 -16.39 1.48
C ASP A 81 -26.30 -15.79 0.14
N VAL A 82 -26.63 -14.53 -0.12
CA VAL A 82 -26.13 -13.79 -1.30
C VAL A 82 -24.74 -13.19 -1.07
N ALA A 83 -24.32 -13.03 0.18
CA ALA A 83 -23.03 -12.47 0.57
C ALA A 83 -21.97 -13.54 0.94
N ARG A 84 -22.24 -14.84 0.70
CA ARG A 84 -21.33 -15.94 1.06
C ARG A 84 -19.99 -15.85 0.33
N ASP A 85 -20.03 -15.48 -0.95
CA ASP A 85 -18.84 -15.39 -1.79
C ASP A 85 -18.14 -14.05 -1.56
N LYS A 86 -17.16 -14.03 -0.66
CA LYS A 86 -16.29 -12.86 -0.46
C LYS A 86 -15.29 -12.73 -1.62
N GLY A 87 -14.92 -11.48 -1.95
CA GLY A 87 -13.91 -11.19 -2.96
C GLY A 87 -14.50 -10.97 -4.36
N PRO A 88 -13.75 -11.28 -5.44
CA PRO A 88 -14.14 -10.94 -6.81
C PRO A 88 -15.50 -11.51 -7.24
N SER A 89 -15.87 -12.71 -6.77
CA SER A 89 -17.14 -13.36 -7.11
C SER A 89 -18.36 -12.51 -6.75
N LEU A 90 -18.31 -11.75 -5.66
CA LEU A 90 -19.38 -10.83 -5.26
C LEU A 90 -19.67 -9.79 -6.36
N LEU A 91 -18.61 -9.23 -6.93
CA LEU A 91 -18.67 -8.14 -7.91
C LEU A 91 -18.87 -8.64 -9.34
N PHE A 92 -18.47 -9.88 -9.64
CA PHE A 92 -18.53 -10.43 -11.01
C PHE A 92 -19.64 -11.48 -11.24
N ILE A 93 -20.32 -11.94 -10.18
CA ILE A 93 -21.43 -12.90 -10.28
C ILE A 93 -22.70 -12.30 -9.67
N THR A 94 -22.70 -12.07 -8.36
CA THR A 94 -23.90 -11.60 -7.62
C THR A 94 -24.33 -10.22 -8.10
N TYR A 95 -23.40 -9.29 -8.26
CA TYR A 95 -23.72 -7.93 -8.67
C TYR A 95 -24.31 -7.79 -10.09
N PRO A 96 -23.67 -8.36 -11.14
CA PRO A 96 -24.21 -8.31 -12.49
C PRO A 96 -25.57 -9.01 -12.60
N GLU A 97 -25.80 -10.06 -11.83
CA GLU A 97 -27.09 -10.72 -11.77
C GLU A 97 -28.19 -9.83 -11.14
N ALA A 98 -27.89 -9.07 -10.08
CA ALA A 98 -28.84 -8.08 -9.55
C ALA A 98 -29.15 -7.00 -10.61
N ILE A 99 -28.13 -6.51 -11.29
CA ILE A 99 -28.26 -5.48 -12.33
C ILE A 99 -29.10 -6.00 -13.51
N ALA A 100 -28.92 -7.25 -13.93
CA ALA A 100 -29.69 -7.88 -15.00
C ALA A 100 -31.20 -7.91 -14.71
N ASN A 101 -31.57 -7.86 -13.44
CA ASN A 101 -32.94 -7.89 -12.94
C ASN A 101 -33.58 -6.49 -12.81
N MET A 102 -32.83 -5.42 -13.05
CA MET A 102 -33.29 -4.03 -12.97
C MET A 102 -33.76 -3.50 -14.34
N THR A 103 -34.75 -2.61 -14.34
CA THR A 103 -35.14 -1.87 -15.54
C THR A 103 -34.00 -0.94 -15.98
N GLY A 104 -33.57 -1.03 -17.24
CA GLY A 104 -32.40 -0.29 -17.72
C GLY A 104 -31.06 -0.96 -17.39
N SER A 105 -31.05 -2.28 -17.19
CA SER A 105 -29.87 -3.09 -16.83
C SER A 105 -28.61 -2.79 -17.64
N THR A 106 -28.71 -2.56 -18.95
CA THR A 106 -27.56 -2.21 -19.81
C THR A 106 -26.83 -0.96 -19.32
N PHE A 107 -27.57 0.09 -18.94
CA PHE A 107 -26.98 1.34 -18.45
C PHE A 107 -26.22 1.10 -17.14
N PHE A 108 -26.85 0.42 -16.17
CA PHE A 108 -26.25 0.11 -14.88
C PHE A 108 -25.04 -0.83 -15.00
N ALA A 109 -25.07 -1.79 -15.93
CA ALA A 109 -23.95 -2.67 -16.20
C ALA A 109 -22.75 -1.89 -16.76
N ILE A 110 -22.96 -1.00 -17.73
CA ILE A 110 -21.89 -0.18 -18.32
C ILE A 110 -21.23 0.67 -17.23
N ILE A 111 -22.00 1.43 -16.45
CA ILE A 111 -21.40 2.30 -15.41
C ILE A 111 -20.70 1.48 -14.31
N PHE A 112 -21.23 0.30 -13.96
CA PHE A 112 -20.63 -0.57 -12.94
C PHE A 112 -19.27 -1.12 -13.40
N PHE A 113 -19.17 -1.65 -14.62
CA PHE A 113 -17.91 -2.17 -15.13
C PHE A 113 -16.91 -1.04 -15.47
N VAL A 114 -17.36 0.12 -15.95
CA VAL A 114 -16.51 1.30 -16.11
C VAL A 114 -15.95 1.73 -14.77
N MET A 115 -16.79 1.81 -13.73
CA MET A 115 -16.36 2.11 -12.36
C MET A 115 -15.29 1.12 -11.88
N MET A 116 -15.50 -0.18 -12.06
CA MET A 116 -14.53 -1.22 -11.69
C MET A 116 -13.18 -1.03 -12.39
N ILE A 117 -13.20 -0.70 -13.69
CA ILE A 117 -11.98 -0.43 -14.45
C ILE A 117 -11.29 0.83 -13.91
N THR A 118 -12.02 1.93 -13.69
CA THR A 118 -11.43 3.18 -13.19
C THR A 118 -10.81 3.02 -11.80
N LEU A 119 -11.44 2.25 -10.90
CA LEU A 119 -10.88 1.96 -9.58
C LEU A 119 -9.55 1.22 -9.64
N GLY A 120 -9.41 0.28 -10.59
CA GLY A 120 -8.16 -0.45 -10.81
C GLY A 120 -7.07 0.37 -11.51
N LEU A 121 -7.46 1.24 -12.44
CA LEU A 121 -6.52 2.05 -13.24
C LEU A 121 -5.71 3.01 -12.37
N ASP A 122 -6.38 3.83 -11.54
CA ASP A 122 -5.70 4.85 -10.73
C ASP A 122 -4.70 4.21 -9.75
N SER A 123 -5.10 3.09 -9.13
CA SER A 123 -4.25 2.31 -8.23
C SER A 123 -3.02 1.73 -8.95
N THR A 124 -3.20 1.23 -10.17
CA THR A 124 -2.10 0.68 -10.98
C THR A 124 -1.13 1.76 -11.44
N PHE A 125 -1.64 2.94 -11.80
CA PHE A 125 -0.79 4.09 -12.14
C PHE A 125 0.08 4.51 -10.97
N GLY A 126 -0.48 4.62 -9.75
CA GLY A 126 0.31 4.92 -8.56
C GLY A 126 1.40 3.86 -8.30
N GLY A 127 1.06 2.58 -8.40
CA GLY A 127 2.01 1.48 -8.21
C GLY A 127 3.17 1.48 -9.22
N LEU A 128 2.86 1.67 -10.51
CA LEU A 128 3.89 1.76 -11.54
C LEU A 128 4.74 3.02 -11.39
N GLU A 129 4.13 4.16 -11.08
CA GLU A 129 4.84 5.42 -10.87
C GLU A 129 5.85 5.30 -9.73
N ALA A 130 5.52 4.60 -8.64
CA ALA A 130 6.46 4.35 -7.54
C ALA A 130 7.75 3.64 -8.01
N ILE A 131 7.61 2.63 -8.87
CA ILE A 131 8.74 1.88 -9.43
C ILE A 131 9.51 2.77 -10.41
N ILE A 132 8.81 3.50 -11.27
CA ILE A 132 9.41 4.39 -12.26
C ILE A 132 10.24 5.47 -11.57
N THR A 133 9.65 6.19 -10.63
CA THR A 133 10.34 7.25 -9.87
C THR A 133 11.54 6.69 -9.12
N ALA A 134 11.38 5.57 -8.38
CA ALA A 134 12.48 4.99 -7.61
C ALA A 134 13.69 4.57 -8.47
N VAL A 135 13.45 3.92 -9.62
CA VAL A 135 14.53 3.47 -10.51
C VAL A 135 15.16 4.64 -11.27
N MET A 136 14.38 5.63 -11.66
CA MET A 136 14.88 6.82 -12.35
C MET A 136 15.73 7.71 -11.44
N ASP A 137 15.35 7.84 -10.16
CA ASP A 137 16.09 8.64 -9.18
C ASP A 137 17.42 7.96 -8.76
N GLU A 138 17.49 6.62 -8.77
CA GLU A 138 18.73 5.88 -8.50
C GLU A 138 19.73 5.92 -9.68
N TYR A 139 19.24 5.94 -10.93
CA TYR A 139 20.08 5.95 -12.14
C TYR A 139 19.79 7.13 -13.09
N PRO A 140 19.92 8.39 -12.64
CA PRO A 140 19.50 9.56 -13.40
C PRO A 140 20.30 9.74 -14.70
N GLY A 141 21.61 9.42 -14.69
CA GLY A 141 22.48 9.59 -15.86
C GLY A 141 22.13 8.69 -17.06
N TYR A 142 21.50 7.53 -16.84
CA TYR A 142 21.18 6.57 -17.89
C TYR A 142 19.70 6.58 -18.28
N LEU A 143 18.80 6.80 -17.32
CA LEU A 143 17.36 6.61 -17.51
C LEU A 143 16.56 7.91 -17.66
N ALA A 144 17.04 9.04 -17.14
CA ALA A 144 16.25 10.29 -17.14
C ALA A 144 15.84 10.74 -18.56
N ASN A 145 16.75 10.60 -19.53
CA ASN A 145 16.51 11.01 -20.92
C ASN A 145 15.68 10.00 -21.74
N ARG A 146 15.35 8.82 -21.19
CA ARG A 146 14.68 7.72 -21.90
C ARG A 146 13.50 7.14 -21.11
N ARG A 147 12.80 7.98 -20.36
CA ARG A 147 11.66 7.59 -19.52
C ARG A 147 10.64 6.73 -20.28
N GLU A 148 10.22 7.18 -21.47
CA GLU A 148 9.21 6.47 -22.27
C GLU A 148 9.62 5.04 -22.63
N LEU A 149 10.89 4.83 -22.99
CA LEU A 149 11.42 3.49 -23.31
C LEU A 149 11.49 2.60 -22.06
N PHE A 150 11.84 3.17 -20.90
CA PHE A 150 11.83 2.45 -19.64
C PHE A 150 10.41 2.03 -19.25
N VAL A 151 9.44 2.95 -19.34
CA VAL A 151 8.02 2.66 -19.07
C VAL A 151 7.50 1.59 -20.02
N LEU A 152 7.80 1.67 -21.32
CA LEU A 152 7.43 0.63 -22.28
C LEU A 152 8.01 -0.74 -21.89
N GLY A 153 9.29 -0.79 -21.52
CA GLY A 153 9.94 -2.01 -21.04
C GLY A 153 9.27 -2.58 -19.79
N LEU A 154 8.96 -1.73 -18.80
CA LEU A 154 8.28 -2.13 -17.58
C LEU A 154 6.88 -2.70 -17.86
N VAL A 155 6.09 -2.03 -18.71
CA VAL A 155 4.75 -2.51 -19.11
C VAL A 155 4.83 -3.85 -19.83
N VAL A 156 5.82 -4.05 -20.71
CA VAL A 156 6.04 -5.34 -21.38
C VAL A 156 6.39 -6.43 -20.36
N VAL A 157 7.24 -6.14 -19.37
CA VAL A 157 7.56 -7.11 -18.29
C VAL A 157 6.32 -7.44 -17.47
N CYS A 158 5.51 -6.45 -17.09
CA CYS A 158 4.25 -6.67 -16.39
C CYS A 158 3.27 -7.53 -17.21
N PHE A 159 3.16 -7.26 -18.52
CA PHE A 159 2.31 -8.05 -19.43
C PHE A 159 2.78 -9.50 -19.54
N LEU A 160 4.09 -9.74 -19.70
CA LEU A 160 4.64 -11.09 -19.74
C LEU A 160 4.44 -11.83 -18.41
N GLY A 161 4.55 -11.14 -17.28
CA GLY A 161 4.26 -11.71 -15.96
C GLY A 161 2.78 -12.07 -15.77
N SER A 162 1.88 -11.23 -16.28
CA SER A 162 0.43 -11.45 -16.17
C SER A 162 -0.09 -12.54 -17.12
N LEU A 163 0.67 -13.00 -18.11
CA LEU A 163 0.27 -14.13 -18.98
C LEU A 163 -0.15 -15.37 -18.19
N SER A 164 0.51 -15.63 -17.05
CA SER A 164 0.15 -16.74 -16.16
C SER A 164 -1.27 -16.61 -15.59
N THR A 165 -1.69 -15.38 -15.29
CA THR A 165 -3.04 -15.04 -14.78
C THR A 165 -4.12 -14.98 -15.87
N LEU A 166 -3.75 -15.00 -17.15
CA LEU A 166 -4.68 -14.98 -18.29
C LEU A 166 -5.04 -16.39 -18.79
N THR A 167 -4.54 -17.44 -18.14
CA THR A 167 -4.87 -18.84 -18.46
C THR A 167 -6.25 -19.23 -17.92
N ASN A 168 -6.80 -20.38 -18.36
CA ASN A 168 -8.07 -20.90 -17.83
C ASN A 168 -8.03 -21.15 -16.30
N GLY A 169 -6.84 -21.40 -15.74
CA GLY A 169 -6.61 -21.53 -14.29
C GLY A 169 -6.15 -20.24 -13.61
N GLY A 170 -6.18 -19.11 -14.32
CA GLY A 170 -5.61 -17.84 -13.88
C GLY A 170 -6.14 -17.32 -12.56
N ALA A 171 -7.42 -17.57 -12.25
CA ALA A 171 -8.02 -17.21 -10.97
C ALA A 171 -7.30 -17.85 -9.77
N TYR A 172 -6.78 -19.08 -9.92
CA TYR A 172 -6.01 -19.72 -8.88
C TYR A 172 -4.63 -19.07 -8.68
N VAL A 173 -4.00 -18.66 -9.78
CA VAL A 173 -2.73 -17.93 -9.74
C VAL A 173 -2.92 -16.56 -9.08
N VAL A 174 -3.99 -15.84 -9.43
CA VAL A 174 -4.33 -14.54 -8.83
C VAL A 174 -4.52 -14.69 -7.32
N LYS A 175 -5.30 -15.68 -6.87
CA LYS A 175 -5.54 -15.87 -5.43
C LYS A 175 -4.26 -16.24 -4.66
N LEU A 176 -3.36 -17.04 -5.26
CA LEU A 176 -2.05 -17.34 -4.68
C LEU A 176 -1.20 -16.07 -4.54
N LEU A 177 -1.13 -15.23 -5.59
CA LEU A 177 -0.35 -13.99 -5.59
C LEU A 177 -0.94 -12.92 -4.68
N GLU A 178 -2.26 -12.82 -4.59
CA GLU A 178 -2.96 -11.90 -3.68
C GLU A 178 -2.62 -12.21 -2.22
N GLU A 179 -2.70 -13.48 -1.83
CA GLU A 179 -2.50 -13.89 -0.44
C GLU A 179 -1.02 -13.85 -0.01
N PHE A 180 -0.11 -14.34 -0.86
CA PHE A 180 1.30 -14.52 -0.51
C PHE A 180 2.24 -13.46 -1.10
N GLY A 181 1.87 -12.81 -2.20
CA GLY A 181 2.75 -11.87 -2.90
C GLY A 181 2.94 -10.55 -2.16
N VAL A 182 1.84 -9.99 -1.63
CA VAL A 182 1.85 -8.67 -0.98
C VAL A 182 1.74 -8.78 0.54
N GLY A 183 0.81 -9.62 1.03
CA GLY A 183 0.31 -9.65 2.41
C GLY A 183 1.34 -9.41 3.52
N SER A 184 2.08 -10.44 3.92
CA SER A 184 3.02 -10.33 5.04
C SER A 184 4.24 -9.45 4.75
N SER A 185 4.68 -9.41 3.50
CA SER A 185 5.93 -8.75 3.11
C SER A 185 5.83 -7.23 3.20
N ILE A 186 4.73 -6.64 2.73
CA ILE A 186 4.58 -5.18 2.77
C ILE A 186 4.39 -4.65 4.19
N ILE A 187 3.70 -5.39 5.06
CA ILE A 187 3.52 -5.01 6.46
C ILE A 187 4.87 -5.04 7.18
N ALA A 188 5.70 -6.04 6.88
CA ALA A 188 7.06 -6.13 7.41
C ALA A 188 7.95 -4.98 6.91
N VAL A 189 7.87 -4.61 5.63
CA VAL A 189 8.56 -3.44 5.08
C VAL A 189 8.11 -2.15 5.78
N GLY A 190 6.80 -1.92 5.89
CA GLY A 190 6.25 -0.75 6.58
C GLY A 190 6.65 -0.68 8.06
N PHE A 191 6.77 -1.82 8.74
CA PHE A 191 7.26 -1.89 10.11
C PHE A 191 8.73 -1.46 10.21
N LEU A 192 9.58 -1.96 9.31
CA LEU A 192 10.99 -1.57 9.25
C LEU A 192 11.17 -0.10 8.88
N GLU A 193 10.36 0.42 7.96
CA GLU A 193 10.36 1.84 7.58
C GLU A 193 9.97 2.73 8.77
N ALA A 194 8.91 2.37 9.51
CA ALA A 194 8.49 3.11 10.69
C ALA A 194 9.58 3.17 11.77
N ILE A 195 10.31 2.07 11.98
CA ILE A 195 11.47 2.01 12.90
C ILE A 195 12.64 2.83 12.36
N ALA A 196 12.95 2.71 11.06
CA ALA A 196 14.03 3.43 10.42
C ALA A 196 13.86 4.94 10.55
N VAL A 197 12.66 5.47 10.28
CA VAL A 197 12.36 6.90 10.39
C VAL A 197 12.27 7.35 11.85
N SER A 198 11.54 6.61 12.70
CA SER A 198 11.23 7.09 14.05
C SER A 198 12.38 6.92 15.04
N TRP A 199 13.14 5.82 14.95
CA TRP A 199 14.17 5.46 15.93
C TRP A 199 15.59 5.70 15.40
N PHE A 200 15.90 5.28 14.17
CA PHE A 200 17.26 5.43 13.62
C PHE A 200 17.53 6.83 13.08
N TYR A 201 16.68 7.36 12.21
CA TYR A 201 16.77 8.74 11.75
C TYR A 201 16.45 9.71 12.89
N GLY A 202 15.46 9.36 13.70
CA GLY A 202 15.15 9.99 14.97
C GLY A 202 14.02 11.00 14.87
N ILE A 203 13.01 10.83 15.72
CA ILE A 203 11.77 11.62 15.72
C ILE A 203 11.99 13.14 15.83
N THR A 204 13.05 13.58 16.52
CA THR A 204 13.38 14.99 16.67
C THR A 204 13.84 15.60 15.35
N ARG A 205 14.65 14.88 14.56
CA ARG A 205 15.10 15.34 13.24
C ARG A 205 13.93 15.41 12.28
N PHE A 206 13.14 14.34 12.21
CA PHE A 206 11.94 14.30 11.39
C PHE A 206 10.94 15.43 11.74
N SER A 207 10.77 15.73 13.03
CA SER A 207 9.93 16.85 13.48
C SER A 207 10.47 18.22 13.09
N ASN A 208 11.80 18.37 13.00
CA ASN A 208 12.44 19.60 12.53
C ASN A 208 12.31 19.74 11.01
N ASP A 209 12.41 18.64 10.26
CA ASP A 209 12.20 18.63 8.82
C ASP A 209 10.77 19.04 8.49
N ILE A 210 9.76 18.47 9.17
CA ILE A 210 8.36 18.89 9.03
C ILE A 210 8.18 20.37 9.40
N LYS A 211 8.85 20.85 10.46
CA LYS A 211 8.81 22.27 10.83
C LYS A 211 9.40 23.16 9.73
N SER A 212 10.45 22.72 9.05
CA SER A 212 11.05 23.46 7.94
C SER A 212 10.15 23.50 6.71
N MET A 213 9.35 22.46 6.47
CA MET A 213 8.38 22.38 5.36
C MET A 213 7.11 23.19 5.64
N LEU A 214 6.49 23.01 6.82
CA LEU A 214 5.16 23.54 7.15
C LEU A 214 5.19 24.80 8.02
N GLY A 215 6.35 25.17 8.57
CA GLY A 215 6.51 26.29 9.51
C GLY A 215 6.17 25.97 10.97
N TYR A 216 5.55 24.82 11.25
CA TYR A 216 5.20 24.38 12.61
C TYR A 216 5.61 22.92 12.85
N SER A 217 5.97 22.59 14.09
CA SER A 217 6.33 21.21 14.46
C SER A 217 5.08 20.34 14.63
N PRO A 218 5.17 19.03 14.31
CA PRO A 218 4.11 18.09 14.59
C PRO A 218 3.85 18.00 16.10
N GLY A 219 2.56 17.88 16.46
CA GLY A 219 2.12 17.76 17.85
C GLY A 219 2.58 16.47 18.52
N LEU A 220 2.43 16.40 19.85
CA LEU A 220 2.85 15.23 20.64
C LEU A 220 2.13 13.94 20.22
N PHE A 221 0.85 14.05 19.84
CA PHE A 221 0.06 12.93 19.33
C PHE A 221 0.79 12.20 18.19
N TRP A 222 1.21 12.93 17.15
CA TRP A 222 1.90 12.34 16.00
C TRP A 222 3.24 11.71 16.39
N LYS A 223 4.00 12.35 17.28
CA LYS A 223 5.27 11.80 17.76
C LYS A 223 5.08 10.47 18.49
N VAL A 224 4.07 10.36 19.36
CA VAL A 224 3.73 9.12 20.06
C VAL A 224 3.23 8.06 19.07
N CYS A 225 2.41 8.46 18.10
CA CYS A 225 1.94 7.56 17.05
C CYS A 225 3.10 6.95 16.27
N TRP A 226 4.03 7.77 15.77
CA TRP A 226 5.16 7.29 14.97
C TRP A 226 6.16 6.45 15.77
N VAL A 227 6.49 6.86 17.00
CA VAL A 227 7.53 6.18 17.80
C VAL A 227 7.03 4.88 18.43
N ALA A 228 5.78 4.81 18.85
CA ALA A 228 5.28 3.69 19.65
C ALA A 228 4.06 3.01 19.03
N ILE A 229 3.00 3.75 18.70
CA ILE A 229 1.71 3.15 18.32
C ILE A 229 1.81 2.45 16.96
N SER A 230 2.34 3.10 15.93
CA SER A 230 2.44 2.52 14.58
C SER A 230 3.35 1.29 14.54
N PRO A 231 4.58 1.29 15.11
CA PRO A 231 5.39 0.09 15.16
C PRO A 231 4.73 -1.04 15.95
N ALA A 232 4.11 -0.76 17.09
CA ALA A 232 3.41 -1.76 17.88
C ALA A 232 2.19 -2.35 17.14
N PHE A 233 1.45 -1.49 16.43
CA PHE A 233 0.31 -1.87 15.61
C PHE A 233 0.73 -2.79 14.46
N LEU A 234 1.78 -2.43 13.71
CA LEU A 234 2.29 -3.26 12.62
C LEU A 234 2.87 -4.58 13.14
N ALA A 235 3.62 -4.55 14.25
CA ALA A 235 4.13 -5.76 14.90
C ALA A 235 2.99 -6.72 15.32
N TYR A 236 1.89 -6.18 15.86
CA TYR A 236 0.72 -6.97 16.22
C TYR A 236 0.10 -7.68 15.00
N ILE A 237 -0.06 -6.98 13.87
CA ILE A 237 -0.59 -7.58 12.63
C ILE A 237 0.33 -8.68 12.12
N ILE A 238 1.66 -8.44 12.08
CA ILE A 238 2.65 -9.42 11.61
C ILE A 238 2.59 -10.69 12.47
N VAL A 239 2.63 -10.53 13.80
CA VAL A 239 2.56 -11.68 14.73
C VAL A 239 1.24 -12.45 14.55
N SER A 240 0.11 -11.74 14.42
CA SER A 240 -1.19 -12.39 14.21
C SER A 240 -1.25 -13.14 12.87
N SER A 241 -0.69 -12.57 11.81
CA SER A 241 -0.65 -13.19 10.48
C SER A 241 0.21 -14.46 10.47
N LEU A 242 1.36 -14.45 11.15
CA LEU A 242 2.25 -15.62 11.26
C LEU A 242 1.67 -16.74 12.12
N LEU A 243 0.88 -16.42 13.16
CA LEU A 243 0.30 -17.42 14.06
C LEU A 243 -0.92 -18.14 13.49
N LYS A 244 -1.61 -17.53 12.52
CA LYS A 244 -2.82 -18.09 11.90
C LYS A 244 -2.76 -17.95 10.37
N PRO A 245 -1.96 -18.79 9.69
CA PRO A 245 -1.98 -18.81 8.23
C PRO A 245 -3.37 -19.22 7.74
N PRO A 246 -4.00 -18.44 6.85
CA PRO A 246 -5.31 -18.78 6.32
C PRO A 246 -5.23 -20.04 5.44
N PRO A 247 -6.24 -20.93 5.46
CA PRO A 247 -6.30 -22.02 4.51
C PRO A 247 -6.51 -21.45 3.10
N LEU A 248 -5.53 -21.66 2.20
CA LEU A 248 -5.63 -21.24 0.81
C LEU A 248 -6.64 -22.14 0.08
N GLN A 249 -7.83 -21.60 -0.18
CA GLN A 249 -8.92 -22.26 -0.88
C GLN A 249 -9.61 -21.26 -1.81
N LEU A 250 -10.02 -21.72 -2.98
CA LEU A 250 -10.81 -20.95 -3.92
C LEU A 250 -11.88 -21.86 -4.51
N PHE A 251 -13.15 -21.46 -4.41
CA PHE A 251 -14.29 -22.35 -4.66
C PHE A 251 -14.17 -23.64 -3.81
N ASP A 252 -14.39 -24.80 -4.40
CA ASP A 252 -14.21 -26.12 -3.76
C ASP A 252 -12.80 -26.70 -3.90
N TYR A 253 -11.85 -25.92 -4.44
CA TYR A 253 -10.48 -26.37 -4.65
C TYR A 253 -9.58 -25.99 -3.47
N LYS A 254 -9.03 -27.03 -2.82
CA LYS A 254 -7.98 -26.89 -1.81
C LYS A 254 -6.61 -26.91 -2.48
N TYR A 255 -5.81 -25.89 -2.20
CA TYR A 255 -4.47 -25.78 -2.76
C TYR A 255 -3.55 -26.86 -2.18
N PRO A 256 -2.68 -27.46 -3.02
CA PRO A 256 -1.71 -28.45 -2.57
C PRO A 256 -0.59 -27.80 -1.76
N ASP A 257 0.01 -28.54 -0.83
CA ASP A 257 1.01 -27.99 0.11
C ASP A 257 2.26 -27.41 -0.57
N TRP A 258 2.64 -27.94 -1.73
CA TRP A 258 3.75 -27.39 -2.53
C TRP A 258 3.46 -25.95 -2.99
N SER A 259 2.20 -25.62 -3.28
CA SER A 259 1.82 -24.28 -3.74
C SER A 259 1.89 -23.25 -2.62
N ILE A 260 1.60 -23.65 -1.38
CA ILE A 260 1.81 -22.84 -0.18
C ILE A 260 3.30 -22.53 0.00
N THR A 261 4.16 -23.53 -0.21
CA THR A 261 5.63 -23.36 -0.15
C THR A 261 6.10 -22.36 -1.21
N VAL A 262 5.59 -22.47 -2.45
CA VAL A 262 5.86 -21.49 -3.51
C VAL A 262 5.38 -20.09 -3.11
N GLY A 263 4.20 -19.97 -2.51
CA GLY A 263 3.69 -18.72 -1.96
C GLY A 263 4.66 -18.07 -0.97
N TYR A 264 5.15 -18.82 0.02
CA TYR A 264 6.14 -18.30 0.97
C TYR A 264 7.46 -17.88 0.30
N VAL A 265 7.91 -18.60 -0.73
CA VAL A 265 9.11 -18.20 -1.50
C VAL A 265 8.86 -16.87 -2.24
N ILE A 266 7.70 -16.69 -2.85
CA ILE A 266 7.31 -15.43 -3.51
C ILE A 266 7.28 -14.29 -2.48
N GLY A 267 6.60 -14.49 -1.34
CA GLY A 267 6.56 -13.48 -0.28
C GLY A 267 7.95 -13.14 0.27
N ALA A 268 8.80 -14.14 0.50
CA ALA A 268 10.17 -13.93 0.99
C ALA A 268 11.06 -13.22 -0.04
N SER A 269 10.83 -13.42 -1.35
CA SER A 269 11.66 -12.88 -2.42
C SER A 269 11.79 -11.35 -2.41
N SER A 270 10.72 -10.65 -2.05
CA SER A 270 10.73 -9.18 -1.91
C SER A 270 11.44 -8.75 -0.63
N PHE A 271 11.17 -9.43 0.49
CA PHE A 271 11.72 -9.07 1.80
C PHE A 271 13.23 -9.35 1.93
N MET A 272 13.74 -10.40 1.27
CA MET A 272 15.16 -10.81 1.35
C MET A 272 16.14 -9.73 0.86
N TRP A 273 15.72 -8.80 0.01
CA TRP A 273 16.61 -7.73 -0.47
C TRP A 273 17.09 -6.78 0.63
N ILE A 274 16.30 -6.58 1.69
CA ILE A 274 16.69 -5.73 2.83
C ILE A 274 17.93 -6.29 3.55
N PRO A 275 17.91 -7.52 4.11
CA PRO A 275 19.08 -8.08 4.77
C PRO A 275 20.25 -8.30 3.80
N ILE A 276 20.01 -8.68 2.54
CA ILE A 276 21.07 -8.83 1.53
C ILE A 276 21.80 -7.51 1.33
N TYR A 277 21.07 -6.39 1.16
CA TYR A 277 21.67 -5.08 0.96
C TYR A 277 22.40 -4.58 2.22
N MET A 278 21.87 -4.85 3.41
CA MET A 278 22.55 -4.56 4.68
C MET A 278 23.90 -5.26 4.78
N VAL A 279 23.96 -6.57 4.46
CA VAL A 279 25.21 -7.34 4.47
C VAL A 279 26.17 -6.82 3.41
N TYR A 280 25.68 -6.58 2.19
CA TYR A 280 26.48 -6.03 1.09
C TYR A 280 27.16 -4.71 1.49
N LYS A 281 26.41 -3.74 2.02
CA LYS A 281 26.96 -2.44 2.47
C LYS A 281 27.96 -2.60 3.60
N LEU A 282 27.69 -3.48 4.57
CA LEU A 282 28.60 -3.72 5.69
C LEU A 282 29.90 -4.39 5.26
N VAL A 283 29.88 -5.29 4.27
CA VAL A 283 31.10 -5.97 3.78
C VAL A 283 31.96 -5.01 2.97
N TRP A 284 31.34 -4.19 2.11
CA TRP A 284 32.06 -3.31 1.18
C TRP A 284 32.60 -2.03 1.82
N THR A 285 32.03 -1.59 2.95
CA THR A 285 32.49 -0.38 3.65
C THR A 285 33.80 -0.67 4.40
N PRO A 286 34.90 0.06 4.15
CA PRO A 286 36.16 -0.16 4.85
C PRO A 286 36.08 0.28 6.32
N GLY A 287 36.88 -0.34 7.19
CA GLY A 287 36.99 0.02 8.60
C GLY A 287 36.57 -1.08 9.57
N SER A 288 36.48 -0.75 10.86
CA SER A 288 36.00 -1.66 11.92
C SER A 288 34.47 -1.77 11.96
N LEU A 289 33.92 -2.84 12.53
CA LEU A 289 32.46 -3.06 12.62
C LEU A 289 31.69 -1.86 13.21
N LYS A 290 32.21 -1.24 14.28
CA LYS A 290 31.58 -0.05 14.89
C LYS A 290 31.61 1.16 13.95
N GLN A 291 32.71 1.37 13.23
CA GLN A 291 32.81 2.46 12.25
C GLN A 291 31.91 2.24 11.05
N ARG A 292 31.85 1.01 10.51
CA ARG A 292 30.97 0.67 9.40
C ARG A 292 29.50 0.93 9.74
N LEU A 293 29.04 0.46 10.90
CA LEU A 293 27.69 0.71 11.37
C LEU A 293 27.41 2.21 11.56
N ALA A 294 28.33 2.96 12.16
CA ALA A 294 28.17 4.40 12.36
C ALA A 294 28.10 5.18 11.03
N VAL A 295 28.87 4.75 10.01
CA VAL A 295 28.83 5.34 8.66
C VAL A 295 27.51 4.99 7.96
N CYS A 296 27.09 3.73 7.99
CA CYS A 296 25.85 3.29 7.33
C CYS A 296 24.58 3.89 7.96
N LEU A 297 24.58 4.18 9.26
CA LEU A 297 23.45 4.79 9.97
C LEU A 297 23.44 6.33 9.88
N ARG A 298 24.51 6.95 9.37
CA ARG A 298 24.59 8.39 9.27
C ARG A 298 23.91 8.85 7.98
N PRO A 299 22.86 9.68 8.04
CA PRO A 299 22.25 10.23 6.83
C PRO A 299 23.25 11.14 6.12
N GLU A 300 23.18 11.14 4.79
CA GLU A 300 23.91 12.08 3.97
C GLU A 300 23.43 13.51 4.26
N ARG A 301 24.34 14.49 4.29
CA ARG A 301 23.97 15.88 4.57
C ARG A 301 23.37 16.48 3.31
N THR A 302 22.04 16.50 3.23
CA THR A 302 21.34 17.26 2.18
C THR A 302 21.44 18.75 2.50
N ILE A 303 22.04 19.53 1.59
CA ILE A 303 21.96 20.99 1.65
C ILE A 303 20.51 21.33 1.32
N MET A 304 19.74 21.78 2.32
CA MET A 304 18.37 22.24 2.08
C MET A 304 18.43 23.43 1.10
N PRO A 305 17.58 23.48 0.07
CA PRO A 305 17.53 24.63 -0.81
C PRO A 305 17.24 25.87 0.02
N GLU A 306 18.12 26.87 -0.04
CA GLU A 306 17.93 28.15 0.65
C GLU A 306 16.59 28.73 0.23
N ILE A 307 15.70 28.94 1.20
CA ILE A 307 14.50 29.74 1.01
C ILE A 307 15.02 31.15 0.70
N HIS A 308 15.00 31.56 -0.57
CA HIS A 308 15.31 32.92 -0.99
C HIS A 308 14.39 33.91 -0.25
N THR A 309 14.88 34.44 0.86
CA THR A 309 14.34 35.63 1.51
C THR A 309 14.82 36.88 0.76
N ASP A 310 14.50 36.97 -0.54
CA ASP A 310 14.86 38.13 -1.40
C ASP A 310 13.68 39.08 -1.62
N SER A 311 12.74 39.18 -0.68
CA SER A 311 11.59 40.09 -0.78
C SER A 311 11.50 41.13 0.35
N LEU A 312 12.58 41.41 1.09
CA LEU A 312 12.56 42.41 2.19
C LEU A 312 13.62 43.52 2.12
N ASN A 313 14.36 43.66 1.02
CA ASN A 313 15.16 44.86 0.79
C ASN A 313 14.41 45.84 -0.12
N MET A 314 13.37 46.50 0.44
CA MET A 314 13.00 47.81 -0.08
C MET A 314 14.11 48.79 0.31
N SER A 315 14.87 49.18 -0.72
CA SER A 315 15.90 50.23 -0.71
C SER A 315 15.43 51.50 0.00
N PRO A 316 16.27 52.15 0.83
CA PRO A 316 16.01 53.51 1.27
C PRO A 316 16.22 54.46 0.08
N VAL A 317 15.20 55.28 -0.15
CA VAL A 317 15.15 56.41 -1.09
C VAL A 317 16.31 57.39 -0.82
N PRO A 318 16.89 57.96 -1.88
CA PRO A 318 17.24 59.38 -1.90
C PRO A 318 16.25 60.21 -2.73
#